data_AF-A0A7J4TSZ2-F1
#
_entry.id   AF-A0A7J4TSZ2-F1
#
_cell.length_a   1.000
_cell.length_b   1.000
_cell.length_c   1.000
_cell.angle_alpha   90.00
_cell.angle_beta   90.00
_cell.angle_gamma   90.00
#
_symmetry.space_group_name_H-M   'P 1'
#
loop_
_entity.id
_entity.type
_entity.pdbx_description
1 polymer ?
#
loop_
_entity_poly.entity_id
_entity_poly.type
_entity_poly.pdbx_seq_one_letter_code
_entity_poly.pdbx_strand_id
1 'polypeptide(L)'
;GTFSRLLLQGQGNVKQHVVRLDTENTFTINQEIITELKQYIAQAIPLVDIIFVADYDEADGKGIVKKEILDYLVQKAKQHKKFTIGISRENIKDFAQVDLVICNEKEAEIATGKKIRNDDELVRLGSELRKQLNNKITIISRGKEGIHVFTEQDSEQESEKKSFHLPSYAKKIADVCGAGDTLTTAFALAINSGATPRQGAEIASHAAAVSIAKPGTATVTTGEILEAMFQHHKPRAHEKIKTWDELKVIIQEHHQKNKKTVFTNGYFDIIHSGHIQFLQEAKKVGGEDALFIVALNTDRSVKENKGPGNPILSQDDRAKVMAALECVDYVTFFDELSPIRILKELKPSILVKGGNFDPEHIVGKDVVTSYRGEVKVIPLVQSQSGERLEKMIHIQKMTITKTRILDPT
;
A
#
# COMPACT_ATOMS: atom_id res chain seq x y z
N GLY A 1 -33.55 -12.95 -14.27
CA GLY A 1 -34.69 -12.67 -13.38
C GLY A 1 -34.83 -11.17 -13.17
N THR A 2 -35.93 -10.75 -12.56
CA THR A 2 -36.15 -9.38 -12.08
C THR A 2 -36.19 -9.39 -10.55
N PHE A 3 -35.59 -8.40 -9.90
CA PHE A 3 -35.72 -8.25 -8.45
C PHE A 3 -36.49 -6.97 -8.10
N SER A 4 -37.35 -7.06 -7.10
CA SER A 4 -38.07 -5.94 -6.51
C SER A 4 -37.72 -5.83 -5.03
N ARG A 5 -37.36 -4.64 -4.56
CA ARG A 5 -37.09 -4.36 -3.14
C ARG A 5 -38.17 -3.44 -2.58
N LEU A 6 -38.83 -3.90 -1.52
CA LEU A 6 -39.70 -3.06 -0.69
C LEU A 6 -38.85 -2.37 0.37
N LEU A 7 -38.82 -1.04 0.29
CA LEU A 7 -38.09 -0.17 1.22
C LEU A 7 -39.08 0.59 2.08
N LEU A 8 -38.94 0.51 3.41
CA LEU A 8 -39.67 1.37 4.34
C LEU A 8 -38.82 2.59 4.68
N GLN A 9 -39.43 3.78 4.57
CA GLN A 9 -38.82 5.04 4.97
C GLN A 9 -39.78 5.79 5.90
N GLY A 10 -39.42 5.90 7.19
CA GLY A 10 -40.10 6.77 8.14
C GLY A 10 -39.55 8.21 8.08
N GLN A 11 -40.32 9.20 8.53
CA GLN A 11 -39.84 10.59 8.64
C GLN A 11 -38.63 10.63 9.59
N GLY A 12 -37.43 10.75 9.02
CA GLY A 12 -36.15 10.87 9.75
C GLY A 12 -35.26 9.62 9.79
N ASN A 13 -35.70 8.45 9.29
CA ASN A 13 -34.91 7.21 9.36
C ASN A 13 -34.29 6.80 8.00
N VAL A 14 -33.14 6.12 8.08
CA VAL A 14 -32.45 5.48 6.95
C VAL A 14 -33.38 4.44 6.30
N LYS A 15 -33.43 4.41 4.95
CA LYS A 15 -34.22 3.42 4.20
C LYS A 15 -33.84 2.00 4.64
N GLN A 16 -34.79 1.24 5.19
CA GLN A 16 -34.57 -0.15 5.58
C GLN A 16 -35.19 -1.11 4.55
N HIS A 17 -34.45 -2.16 4.21
CA HIS A 17 -34.93 -3.25 3.35
C HIS A 17 -35.90 -4.13 4.14
N VAL A 18 -37.13 -4.26 3.66
CA VAL A 18 -38.19 -5.02 4.34
C VAL A 18 -38.34 -6.40 3.71
N VAL A 19 -38.52 -6.42 2.39
CA VAL A 19 -38.72 -7.64 1.61
C VAL A 19 -38.02 -7.51 0.26
N ARG A 20 -37.35 -8.58 -0.16
CA ARG A 20 -36.82 -8.77 -1.51
C ARG A 20 -37.63 -9.86 -2.19
N LEU A 21 -38.19 -9.54 -3.36
CA LEU A 21 -38.92 -10.46 -4.22
C LEU A 21 -38.11 -10.65 -5.50
N ASP A 22 -37.58 -11.86 -5.68
CA ASP A 22 -36.84 -12.24 -6.87
C ASP A 22 -37.73 -13.15 -7.73
N THR A 23 -37.88 -12.80 -9.01
CA THR A 23 -38.52 -13.67 -10.00
C THR A 23 -37.42 -14.27 -10.85
N GLU A 24 -37.19 -15.55 -10.65
CA GLU A 24 -36.10 -16.29 -11.30
C GLU A 24 -36.63 -17.12 -12.46
N ASN A 25 -35.79 -17.28 -13.47
CA ASN A 25 -36.06 -18.20 -14.56
C ASN A 25 -35.38 -19.52 -14.21
N THR A 26 -36.17 -20.56 -14.02
CA THR A 26 -35.72 -21.88 -13.56
C THR A 26 -35.70 -22.92 -14.69
N PHE A 27 -35.79 -22.51 -15.96
CA PHE A 27 -35.71 -23.44 -17.08
C PHE A 27 -34.30 -23.98 -17.26
N THR A 28 -34.18 -25.29 -17.37
CA THR A 28 -32.93 -25.94 -17.80
C THR A 28 -32.68 -25.62 -19.27
N ILE A 29 -31.46 -25.13 -19.59
CA ILE A 29 -31.06 -24.89 -20.98
C ILE A 29 -31.01 -26.20 -21.77
N ASN A 30 -31.47 -26.16 -23.03
CA ASN A 30 -31.45 -27.31 -23.93
C ASN A 30 -30.09 -27.41 -24.67
N GLN A 31 -29.90 -28.49 -25.44
CA GLN A 31 -28.65 -28.74 -26.18
C GLN A 31 -28.40 -27.73 -27.32
N GLU A 32 -29.46 -27.15 -27.86
CA GLU A 32 -29.36 -26.12 -28.91
C GLU A 32 -28.71 -24.84 -28.34
N ILE A 33 -29.20 -24.36 -27.18
CA ILE A 33 -28.62 -23.23 -26.46
C ILE A 33 -27.17 -23.52 -26.05
N ILE A 34 -26.86 -24.73 -25.57
CA ILE A 34 -25.47 -25.12 -25.22
C ILE A 34 -24.56 -25.00 -26.45
N THR A 35 -25.02 -25.43 -27.62
CA THR A 35 -24.26 -25.37 -28.87
C THR A 35 -24.04 -23.92 -29.31
N GLU A 36 -25.07 -23.09 -29.27
CA GLU A 36 -24.98 -21.66 -29.58
C GLU A 36 -24.01 -20.92 -28.65
N LEU A 37 -24.06 -21.20 -27.35
CA LEU A 37 -23.15 -20.61 -26.37
C LEU A 37 -21.70 -21.00 -26.63
N LYS A 38 -21.42 -22.28 -26.93
CA LYS A 38 -20.07 -22.73 -27.29
C LYS A 38 -19.56 -22.02 -28.54
N GLN A 39 -20.40 -21.85 -29.55
CA GLN A 39 -20.04 -21.13 -30.77
C GLN A 39 -19.73 -19.66 -30.48
N TYR A 40 -20.56 -19.00 -29.67
CA TYR A 40 -20.33 -17.62 -29.24
C TYR A 40 -19.02 -17.47 -28.45
N ILE A 41 -18.78 -18.36 -27.47
CA ILE A 41 -17.54 -18.39 -26.68
C ILE A 41 -16.32 -18.52 -27.60
N ALA A 42 -16.35 -19.43 -28.57
CA ALA A 42 -15.23 -19.62 -29.51
C ALA A 42 -14.93 -18.37 -30.35
N GLN A 43 -15.96 -17.61 -30.72
CA GLN A 43 -15.81 -16.35 -31.47
C GLN A 43 -15.36 -15.19 -30.58
N ALA A 44 -15.77 -15.15 -29.31
CA ALA A 44 -15.46 -14.07 -28.39
C ALA A 44 -14.05 -14.15 -27.78
N ILE A 45 -13.55 -15.37 -27.50
CA ILE A 45 -12.25 -15.58 -26.82
C ILE A 45 -11.06 -14.85 -27.47
N PRO A 46 -10.92 -14.82 -28.81
CA PRO A 46 -9.83 -14.08 -29.45
C PRO A 46 -9.88 -12.56 -29.23
N LEU A 47 -11.06 -12.00 -28.91
CA LEU A 47 -11.32 -10.56 -28.84
C LEU A 47 -11.13 -9.98 -27.42
N VAL A 48 -10.89 -10.82 -26.43
CA VAL A 48 -10.79 -10.41 -25.01
C VAL A 48 -9.45 -10.82 -24.42
N ASP A 49 -9.01 -10.13 -23.37
CA ASP A 49 -7.76 -10.46 -22.66
C ASP A 49 -8.00 -11.40 -21.47
N ILE A 50 -9.12 -11.22 -20.79
CA ILE A 50 -9.49 -11.91 -19.54
C ILE A 50 -10.91 -12.45 -19.67
N ILE A 51 -11.17 -13.63 -19.10
CA ILE A 51 -12.48 -14.28 -19.11
C ILE A 51 -12.93 -14.52 -17.66
N PHE A 52 -14.06 -13.93 -17.29
CA PHE A 52 -14.74 -14.19 -16.02
C PHE A 52 -15.88 -15.16 -16.24
N VAL A 53 -15.96 -16.18 -15.39
CA VAL A 53 -17.11 -17.09 -15.33
C VAL A 53 -17.68 -16.99 -13.92
N ALA A 54 -18.84 -16.34 -13.80
CA ALA A 54 -19.54 -16.17 -12.54
C ALA A 54 -20.76 -17.08 -12.49
N ASP A 55 -20.72 -18.07 -11.61
CA ASP A 55 -21.81 -18.97 -11.31
C ASP A 55 -22.43 -18.63 -9.96
N TYR A 56 -23.63 -18.06 -10.03
CA TYR A 56 -24.45 -17.74 -8.86
C TYR A 56 -25.61 -18.74 -8.68
N ASP A 57 -25.59 -19.89 -9.37
CA ASP A 57 -26.59 -20.95 -9.17
C ASP A 57 -26.42 -21.58 -7.77
N GLU A 58 -27.44 -21.46 -6.93
CA GLU A 58 -27.49 -21.99 -5.55
C GLU A 58 -27.93 -23.48 -5.55
N ALA A 59 -27.24 -24.27 -6.37
CA ALA A 59 -27.24 -25.73 -6.40
C ALA A 59 -28.51 -26.46 -6.90
N ASP A 60 -29.41 -25.80 -7.64
CA ASP A 60 -30.50 -26.51 -8.32
C ASP A 60 -30.11 -27.05 -9.71
N GLY A 61 -28.93 -26.64 -10.19
CA GLY A 61 -28.34 -27.12 -11.43
C GLY A 61 -29.18 -26.71 -12.62
N LYS A 62 -29.88 -25.57 -12.57
CA LYS A 62 -30.68 -25.03 -13.68
C LYS A 62 -30.06 -23.79 -14.32
N GLY A 63 -28.96 -23.28 -13.76
CA GLY A 63 -28.19 -22.17 -14.30
C GLY A 63 -27.47 -22.46 -15.62
N ILE A 64 -26.94 -21.41 -16.25
CA ILE A 64 -26.28 -21.47 -17.56
C ILE A 64 -24.86 -22.06 -17.49
N VAL A 65 -24.19 -21.97 -16.34
CA VAL A 65 -22.83 -22.45 -16.16
C VAL A 65 -22.83 -23.96 -15.95
N LYS A 66 -22.92 -24.70 -17.07
CA LYS A 66 -22.80 -26.16 -17.06
C LYS A 66 -21.35 -26.58 -17.18
N LYS A 67 -21.01 -27.71 -16.57
CA LYS A 67 -19.67 -28.33 -16.68
C LYS A 67 -19.22 -28.46 -18.13
N GLU A 68 -20.11 -28.86 -19.04
CA GLU A 68 -19.80 -29.00 -20.47
C GLU A 68 -19.42 -27.68 -21.15
N ILE A 69 -20.06 -26.56 -20.75
CA ILE A 69 -19.73 -25.22 -21.26
C ILE A 69 -18.42 -24.73 -20.64
N LEU A 70 -18.24 -24.95 -19.33
CA LEU A 70 -17.05 -24.55 -18.60
C LEU A 70 -15.79 -25.27 -19.08
N ASP A 71 -15.86 -26.59 -19.26
CA ASP A 71 -14.77 -27.41 -19.81
C ASP A 71 -14.37 -26.90 -21.21
N TYR A 72 -15.36 -26.63 -22.07
CA TYR A 72 -15.14 -26.09 -23.42
C TYR A 72 -14.47 -24.70 -23.38
N LEU A 73 -14.97 -23.80 -22.51
CA LEU A 73 -14.43 -22.46 -22.33
C LEU A 73 -12.98 -22.51 -21.85
N VAL A 74 -12.67 -23.31 -20.83
CA VAL A 74 -11.31 -23.46 -20.30
C VAL A 74 -10.37 -24.03 -21.36
N GLN A 75 -10.81 -25.04 -22.12
CA GLN A 75 -10.03 -25.60 -23.22
C GLN A 75 -9.70 -24.53 -24.27
N LYS A 76 -10.69 -23.74 -24.69
CA LYS A 76 -10.49 -22.67 -25.68
C LYS A 76 -9.64 -21.52 -25.14
N ALA A 77 -9.84 -21.12 -23.89
CA ALA A 77 -9.03 -20.10 -23.25
C ALA A 77 -7.55 -20.50 -23.20
N LYS A 78 -7.25 -21.76 -22.84
CA LYS A 78 -5.88 -22.30 -22.86
C LYS A 78 -5.26 -22.29 -24.26
N GLN A 79 -6.02 -22.67 -25.30
CA GLN A 79 -5.56 -22.61 -26.70
C GLN A 79 -5.17 -21.18 -27.11
N HIS A 80 -5.90 -20.17 -26.65
CA HIS A 80 -5.66 -18.77 -26.93
C HIS A 80 -4.81 -18.04 -25.86
N LYS A 81 -4.29 -18.78 -24.87
CA LYS A 81 -3.51 -18.24 -23.74
C LYS A 81 -4.22 -17.11 -22.99
N LYS A 82 -5.54 -17.22 -22.80
CA LYS A 82 -6.37 -16.26 -22.06
C LYS A 82 -6.50 -16.66 -20.60
N PHE A 83 -6.45 -15.66 -19.71
CA PHE A 83 -6.56 -15.88 -18.27
C PHE A 83 -8.02 -16.04 -17.86
N THR A 84 -8.33 -17.08 -17.09
CA THR A 84 -9.70 -17.45 -16.69
C THR A 84 -9.91 -17.33 -15.19
N ILE A 85 -11.03 -16.73 -14.80
CA ILE A 85 -11.41 -16.54 -13.40
C ILE A 85 -12.75 -17.23 -13.14
N GLY A 86 -12.77 -18.11 -12.15
CA GLY A 86 -13.97 -18.73 -11.61
C GLY A 86 -14.47 -18.02 -10.37
N ILE A 87 -15.73 -17.61 -10.40
CA ILE A 87 -16.47 -17.08 -9.25
C ILE A 87 -17.65 -18.02 -9.03
N SER A 88 -17.72 -18.68 -7.88
CA SER A 88 -18.82 -19.56 -7.54
C SER A 88 -19.03 -19.60 -6.04
N ARG A 89 -20.29 -19.78 -5.62
CA ARG A 89 -20.66 -19.94 -4.21
C ARG A 89 -20.57 -21.41 -3.80
N GLU A 90 -21.35 -22.27 -4.43
CA GLU A 90 -21.47 -23.67 -4.02
C GLU A 90 -20.75 -24.65 -4.98
N ASN A 91 -20.61 -24.27 -6.25
CA ASN A 91 -20.12 -25.16 -7.32
C ASN A 91 -18.63 -24.97 -7.62
N ILE A 92 -17.82 -24.52 -6.65
CA ILE A 92 -16.39 -24.25 -6.85
C ILE A 92 -15.64 -25.43 -7.48
N LYS A 93 -16.02 -26.66 -7.13
CA LYS A 93 -15.39 -27.88 -7.69
C LYS A 93 -15.52 -28.00 -9.20
N ASP A 94 -16.57 -27.42 -9.80
CA ASP A 94 -16.80 -27.48 -11.23
C ASP A 94 -15.81 -26.61 -12.00
N PHE A 95 -15.20 -25.63 -11.33
CA PHE A 95 -14.18 -24.73 -11.87
C PHE A 95 -12.78 -25.36 -11.90
N ALA A 96 -12.68 -26.66 -12.13
CA ALA A 96 -11.42 -27.30 -12.38
C ALA A 96 -10.72 -26.67 -13.60
N GLN A 97 -9.42 -26.44 -13.49
CA GLN A 97 -8.51 -25.93 -14.51
C GLN A 97 -8.71 -24.46 -14.94
N VAL A 98 -9.60 -23.69 -14.32
CA VAL A 98 -9.55 -22.23 -14.44
C VAL A 98 -8.26 -21.70 -13.82
N ASP A 99 -7.76 -20.53 -14.23
CA ASP A 99 -6.48 -20.03 -13.72
C ASP A 99 -6.58 -19.49 -12.29
N LEU A 100 -7.69 -18.84 -11.95
CA LEU A 100 -7.93 -18.21 -10.66
C LEU A 100 -9.31 -18.60 -10.10
N VAL A 101 -9.35 -19.00 -8.83
CA VAL A 101 -10.59 -19.07 -8.06
C VAL A 101 -10.47 -18.20 -6.82
N ILE A 102 -11.52 -17.43 -6.54
CA ILE A 102 -11.64 -16.63 -5.33
C ILE A 102 -12.90 -17.07 -4.60
N CYS A 103 -12.76 -17.41 -3.32
CA CYS A 103 -13.86 -17.83 -2.48
C CYS A 103 -13.70 -17.27 -1.06
N ASN A 104 -14.71 -17.42 -0.22
CA ASN A 104 -14.61 -17.20 1.22
C ASN A 104 -14.35 -18.51 1.98
N GLU A 105 -14.08 -18.41 3.29
CA GLU A 105 -13.81 -19.58 4.13
C GLU A 105 -14.93 -20.63 4.07
N LYS A 106 -16.21 -20.22 4.13
CA LYS A 106 -17.35 -21.16 4.09
C LYS A 106 -17.47 -21.88 2.75
N GLU A 107 -17.26 -21.15 1.66
CA GLU A 107 -17.27 -21.72 0.31
C GLU A 107 -16.11 -22.72 0.12
N ALA A 108 -14.93 -22.42 0.68
CA ALA A 108 -13.81 -23.36 0.71
C ALA A 108 -14.12 -24.61 1.56
N GLU A 109 -14.82 -24.47 2.69
CA GLU A 109 -15.28 -25.60 3.49
C GLU A 109 -16.25 -26.50 2.72
N ILE A 110 -17.21 -25.90 2.02
CA ILE A 110 -18.19 -26.61 1.16
C ILE A 110 -17.45 -27.33 0.04
N ALA A 111 -16.54 -26.64 -0.65
CA ALA A 111 -15.76 -27.18 -1.75
C ALA A 111 -14.79 -28.29 -1.31
N THR A 112 -14.33 -28.33 -0.06
CA THR A 112 -13.40 -29.37 0.41
C THR A 112 -14.11 -30.46 1.24
N GLY A 113 -15.33 -30.20 1.70
CA GLY A 113 -16.04 -31.04 2.67
C GLY A 113 -15.38 -31.06 4.06
N LYS A 114 -14.53 -30.08 4.38
CA LYS A 114 -13.72 -30.02 5.60
C LYS A 114 -13.90 -28.68 6.29
N LYS A 115 -13.81 -28.64 7.62
CA LYS A 115 -13.93 -27.42 8.43
C LYS A 115 -12.59 -26.70 8.62
N ILE A 116 -12.62 -25.37 8.63
CA ILE A 116 -11.49 -24.49 8.93
C ILE A 116 -11.68 -23.95 10.36
N ARG A 117 -10.88 -24.43 11.31
CA ARG A 117 -10.97 -24.01 12.72
C ARG A 117 -9.82 -23.09 13.15
N ASN A 118 -8.72 -23.09 12.41
CA ASN A 118 -7.53 -22.30 12.67
C ASN A 118 -6.73 -22.04 11.38
N ASP A 119 -5.70 -21.21 11.49
CA ASP A 119 -4.88 -20.77 10.35
C ASP A 119 -4.09 -21.91 9.70
N ASP A 120 -3.65 -22.92 10.47
CA ASP A 120 -2.95 -24.09 9.91
C ASP A 120 -3.89 -24.95 9.05
N GLU A 121 -5.12 -25.17 9.51
CA GLU A 121 -6.17 -25.85 8.74
C GLU A 121 -6.53 -25.06 7.48
N LEU A 122 -6.64 -23.73 7.57
CA LEU A 122 -6.87 -22.86 6.42
C LEU A 122 -5.76 -23.04 5.37
N VAL A 123 -4.49 -22.96 5.77
CA VAL A 123 -3.35 -23.07 4.86
C VAL A 123 -3.35 -24.44 4.17
N ARG A 124 -3.57 -25.50 4.93
CA ARG A 124 -3.64 -26.87 4.39
C ARG A 124 -4.81 -27.02 3.41
N LEU A 125 -6.00 -26.56 3.79
CA LEU A 125 -7.22 -26.70 2.99
C LEU A 125 -7.18 -25.86 1.72
N GLY A 126 -6.70 -24.62 1.80
CA GLY A 126 -6.54 -23.79 0.61
C GLY A 126 -5.51 -24.34 -0.37
N SER A 127 -4.40 -24.89 0.13
CA SER A 127 -3.43 -25.60 -0.70
C SER A 127 -4.05 -26.82 -1.37
N GLU A 128 -4.79 -27.65 -0.62
CA GLU A 128 -5.51 -28.82 -1.13
C GLU A 128 -6.54 -28.43 -2.20
N LEU A 129 -7.37 -27.41 -1.93
CA LEU A 129 -8.38 -26.92 -2.87
C LEU A 129 -7.73 -26.46 -4.18
N ARG A 130 -6.64 -25.67 -4.12
CA ARG A 130 -5.88 -25.31 -5.33
C ARG A 130 -5.38 -26.53 -6.10
N LYS A 131 -4.87 -27.56 -5.40
CA LYS A 131 -4.44 -28.81 -6.05
C LYS A 131 -5.60 -29.56 -6.71
N GLN A 132 -6.73 -29.65 -6.02
CA GLN A 132 -7.94 -30.31 -6.53
C GLN A 132 -8.49 -29.60 -7.77
N LEU A 133 -8.49 -28.27 -7.76
CA LEU A 133 -8.89 -27.46 -8.91
C LEU A 133 -7.84 -27.46 -10.03
N ASN A 134 -6.59 -27.81 -9.72
CA ASN A 134 -5.48 -27.73 -10.67
C ASN A 134 -5.38 -26.34 -11.33
N ASN A 135 -5.53 -25.29 -10.51
CA ASN A 135 -5.44 -23.90 -10.92
C ASN A 135 -4.11 -23.25 -10.50
N LYS A 136 -3.80 -22.11 -11.11
CA LYS A 136 -2.57 -21.35 -10.83
C LYS A 136 -2.66 -20.64 -9.49
N ILE A 137 -3.82 -20.07 -9.18
CA ILE A 137 -4.04 -19.25 -7.99
C ILE A 137 -5.40 -19.56 -7.36
N THR A 138 -5.42 -19.75 -6.04
CA THR A 138 -6.65 -19.74 -5.23
C THR A 138 -6.52 -18.66 -4.18
N ILE A 139 -7.56 -17.84 -3.99
CA ILE A 139 -7.61 -16.84 -2.91
C ILE A 139 -8.78 -17.17 -2.00
N ILE A 140 -8.53 -17.27 -0.70
CA ILE A 140 -9.57 -17.39 0.32
C ILE A 140 -9.68 -16.06 1.05
N SER A 141 -10.83 -15.40 0.91
CA SER A 141 -11.18 -14.21 1.65
C SER A 141 -11.68 -14.55 3.06
N ARG A 142 -11.24 -13.76 4.03
CA ARG A 142 -11.47 -13.97 5.48
C ARG A 142 -12.13 -12.75 6.13
N GLY A 143 -12.87 -11.96 5.35
CA GLY A 143 -13.51 -10.72 5.80
C GLY A 143 -12.52 -9.75 6.45
N LYS A 144 -12.71 -9.48 7.74
CA LYS A 144 -11.85 -8.56 8.52
C LYS A 144 -10.40 -9.02 8.65
N GLU A 145 -10.15 -10.33 8.55
CA GLU A 145 -8.80 -10.87 8.61
C GLU A 145 -8.05 -10.71 7.27
N GLY A 146 -8.71 -10.23 6.20
CA GLY A 146 -8.09 -10.01 4.90
C GLY A 146 -8.22 -11.20 3.96
N ILE A 147 -7.11 -11.59 3.32
CA ILE A 147 -7.08 -12.69 2.34
C ILE A 147 -5.87 -13.61 2.54
N HIS A 148 -6.04 -14.87 2.16
CA HIS A 148 -4.93 -15.81 2.03
C HIS A 148 -4.83 -16.27 0.57
N VAL A 149 -3.63 -16.14 -0.01
CA VAL A 149 -3.35 -16.43 -1.42
C VAL A 149 -2.53 -17.71 -1.50
N PHE A 150 -2.91 -18.61 -2.39
CA PHE A 150 -2.26 -19.89 -2.67
C PHE A 150 -1.84 -19.91 -4.14
N THR A 151 -0.57 -20.19 -4.42
CA THR A 151 -0.02 -20.17 -5.77
C THR A 151 0.61 -21.52 -6.14
N GLU A 152 0.83 -21.74 -7.43
CA GLU A 152 1.43 -22.96 -7.98
C GLU A 152 2.96 -23.06 -7.78
N GLN A 153 3.70 -21.95 -7.56
CA GLN A 153 5.17 -21.97 -7.75
C GLN A 153 5.99 -22.82 -6.75
N ASP A 154 6.88 -23.62 -7.36
CA ASP A 154 8.03 -24.37 -6.83
C ASP A 154 9.38 -23.71 -7.29
N SER A 155 9.49 -22.37 -7.30
CA SER A 155 10.75 -21.73 -7.73
C SER A 155 11.80 -21.79 -6.61
N GLU A 156 13.00 -22.27 -6.96
CA GLU A 156 14.21 -22.37 -6.10
C GLU A 156 14.75 -21.01 -5.61
N GLN A 157 14.00 -19.92 -5.79
CA GLN A 157 14.30 -18.61 -5.23
C GLN A 157 13.50 -18.42 -3.94
N GLU A 158 14.18 -18.55 -2.80
CA GLU A 158 13.69 -18.54 -1.41
C GLU A 158 12.81 -17.34 -0.97
N SER A 159 12.46 -16.40 -1.85
CA SER A 159 11.79 -15.15 -1.45
C SER A 159 10.25 -15.18 -1.47
N GLU A 160 9.59 -16.05 -2.25
CA GLU A 160 8.11 -16.09 -2.31
C GLU A 160 7.54 -17.40 -1.74
N LYS A 161 6.80 -17.31 -0.64
CA LYS A 161 6.13 -18.45 -0.01
C LYS A 161 4.99 -18.95 -0.93
N LYS A 162 4.83 -20.29 -1.06
CA LYS A 162 3.75 -20.97 -1.80
C LYS A 162 2.34 -20.49 -1.43
N SER A 163 2.19 -19.97 -0.22
CA SER A 163 1.03 -19.22 0.21
C SER A 163 1.44 -18.05 1.11
N PHE A 164 0.62 -17.00 1.12
CA PHE A 164 0.83 -15.86 2.00
C PHE A 164 -0.50 -15.22 2.40
N HIS A 165 -0.48 -14.58 3.56
CA HIS A 165 -1.59 -13.82 4.11
C HIS A 165 -1.37 -12.32 3.88
N LEU A 166 -2.44 -11.60 3.54
CA LEU A 166 -2.50 -10.15 3.59
C LEU A 166 -3.65 -9.73 4.52
N PRO A 167 -3.43 -8.75 5.41
CA PRO A 167 -4.47 -8.26 6.30
C PRO A 167 -5.53 -7.46 5.53
N SER A 168 -6.69 -7.23 6.15
CA SER A 168 -7.64 -6.26 5.63
C SER A 168 -7.11 -4.84 5.83
N TYR A 169 -7.19 -4.02 4.78
CA TYR A 169 -6.82 -2.60 4.82
C TYR A 169 -8.02 -1.68 5.10
N ALA A 170 -9.20 -2.24 5.39
CA ALA A 170 -10.38 -1.44 5.64
C ALA A 170 -10.30 -0.66 6.95
N LYS A 171 -10.35 0.68 6.87
CA LYS A 171 -10.43 1.58 8.03
C LYS A 171 -11.86 1.98 8.39
N LYS A 172 -12.74 2.05 7.39
CA LYS A 172 -14.15 2.44 7.51
C LYS A 172 -14.98 1.44 6.72
N ILE A 173 -16.08 0.98 7.29
CA ILE A 173 -17.00 0.03 6.67
C ILE A 173 -18.36 0.68 6.62
N ALA A 174 -18.85 0.96 5.42
CA ALA A 174 -20.19 1.44 5.13
C ALA A 174 -21.08 0.30 4.63
N ASP A 175 -20.59 -0.49 3.67
CA ASP A 175 -21.31 -1.63 3.09
C ASP A 175 -20.29 -2.67 2.59
N VAL A 176 -20.54 -3.96 2.81
CA VAL A 176 -19.65 -5.06 2.35
C VAL A 176 -20.07 -5.61 0.98
N CYS A 177 -21.18 -5.14 0.43
CA CYS A 177 -21.70 -5.62 -0.85
C CYS A 177 -20.74 -5.28 -2.00
N GLY A 178 -20.42 -6.27 -2.86
CA GLY A 178 -19.54 -6.09 -4.01
C GLY A 178 -18.03 -6.03 -3.69
N ALA A 179 -17.63 -6.20 -2.43
CA ALA A 179 -16.22 -6.24 -2.04
C ALA A 179 -15.45 -7.37 -2.73
N GLY A 180 -16.07 -8.56 -2.81
CA GLY A 180 -15.51 -9.73 -3.49
C GLY A 180 -15.35 -9.52 -4.99
N ASP A 181 -16.34 -8.88 -5.65
CA ASP A 181 -16.27 -8.57 -7.08
C ASP A 181 -15.16 -7.54 -7.36
N THR A 182 -15.04 -6.52 -6.50
CA THR A 182 -13.96 -5.52 -6.59
C THR A 182 -12.59 -6.17 -6.41
N LEU A 183 -12.44 -7.02 -5.39
CA LEU A 183 -11.20 -7.76 -5.13
C LEU A 183 -10.83 -8.62 -6.35
N THR A 184 -11.79 -9.38 -6.86
CA THR A 184 -11.60 -10.29 -7.99
C THR A 184 -11.21 -9.53 -9.25
N THR A 185 -11.92 -8.44 -9.56
CA THR A 185 -11.67 -7.62 -10.74
C THR A 185 -10.31 -6.94 -10.68
N ALA A 186 -9.98 -6.31 -9.55
CA ALA A 186 -8.71 -5.63 -9.36
C ALA A 186 -7.52 -6.60 -9.41
N PHE A 187 -7.66 -7.78 -8.81
CA PHE A 187 -6.63 -8.82 -8.86
C PHE A 187 -6.40 -9.30 -10.30
N ALA A 188 -7.49 -9.66 -11.00
CA ALA A 188 -7.42 -10.15 -12.38
C ALA A 188 -6.77 -9.13 -13.33
N LEU A 189 -7.15 -7.85 -13.23
CA LEU A 189 -6.55 -6.78 -14.00
C LEU A 189 -5.05 -6.61 -13.71
N ALA A 190 -4.65 -6.67 -12.43
CA ALA A 190 -3.25 -6.55 -12.03
C ALA A 190 -2.40 -7.70 -12.60
N ILE A 191 -2.84 -8.95 -12.44
CA ILE A 191 -2.12 -10.13 -12.96
C ILE A 191 -2.04 -10.09 -14.49
N ASN A 192 -3.14 -9.76 -15.18
CA ASN A 192 -3.14 -9.65 -16.63
C ASN A 192 -2.27 -8.50 -17.15
N SER A 193 -1.99 -7.49 -16.30
CA SER A 193 -1.06 -6.40 -16.58
C SER A 193 0.41 -6.75 -16.24
N GLY A 194 0.69 -7.99 -15.83
CA GLY A 194 2.05 -8.46 -15.52
C GLY A 194 2.48 -8.33 -14.06
N ALA A 195 1.57 -8.01 -13.14
CA ALA A 195 1.89 -7.98 -11.71
C ALA A 195 2.13 -9.40 -11.15
N THR A 196 2.97 -9.51 -10.13
CA THR A 196 3.11 -10.78 -9.38
C THR A 196 1.83 -11.07 -8.57
N PRO A 197 1.57 -12.33 -8.17
CA PRO A 197 0.46 -12.68 -7.28
C PRO A 197 0.40 -11.82 -6.02
N ARG A 198 1.56 -11.49 -5.42
CA ARG A 198 1.63 -10.64 -4.24
C ARG A 198 1.23 -9.20 -4.54
N GLN A 199 1.77 -8.61 -5.61
CA GLN A 199 1.42 -7.25 -6.03
C GLN A 199 -0.08 -7.15 -6.40
N GLY A 200 -0.60 -8.14 -7.13
CA GLY A 200 -2.02 -8.21 -7.47
C GLY A 200 -2.90 -8.31 -6.23
N ALA A 201 -2.50 -9.12 -5.24
CA ALA A 201 -3.22 -9.27 -3.98
C ALA A 201 -3.22 -7.99 -3.15
N GLU A 202 -2.10 -7.25 -3.12
CA GLU A 202 -2.01 -5.95 -2.45
C GLU A 202 -2.94 -4.92 -3.09
N ILE A 203 -2.90 -4.77 -4.42
CA ILE A 203 -3.79 -3.85 -5.16
C ILE A 203 -5.26 -4.21 -4.90
N ALA A 204 -5.61 -5.50 -5.04
CA ALA A 204 -6.97 -5.99 -4.88
C ALA A 204 -7.51 -5.78 -3.46
N SER A 205 -6.67 -5.96 -2.44
CA SER A 205 -7.05 -5.77 -1.04
C SER A 205 -7.31 -4.29 -0.72
N HIS A 206 -6.52 -3.37 -1.29
CA HIS A 206 -6.79 -1.93 -1.17
C HIS A 206 -8.04 -1.52 -1.94
N ALA A 207 -8.26 -2.06 -3.14
CA ALA A 207 -9.48 -1.82 -3.90
C ALA A 207 -10.73 -2.27 -3.13
N ALA A 208 -10.71 -3.47 -2.55
CA ALA A 208 -11.79 -3.96 -1.70
C ALA A 208 -12.02 -3.06 -0.47
N ALA A 209 -10.94 -2.62 0.20
CA ALA A 209 -11.02 -1.71 1.33
C ALA A 209 -11.67 -0.36 0.97
N VAL A 210 -11.35 0.19 -0.20
CA VAL A 210 -11.98 1.43 -0.71
C VAL A 210 -13.45 1.19 -1.04
N SER A 211 -13.78 0.06 -1.69
CA SER A 211 -15.15 -0.27 -2.06
C SER A 211 -16.05 -0.33 -0.83
N ILE A 212 -15.60 -1.02 0.23
CA ILE A 212 -16.45 -1.19 1.42
C ILE A 212 -16.61 0.07 2.27
N ALA A 213 -15.77 1.08 2.05
CA ALA A 213 -15.92 2.39 2.67
C ALA A 213 -17.04 3.23 2.03
N LYS A 214 -17.64 2.75 0.93
CA LYS A 214 -18.71 3.43 0.19
C LYS A 214 -20.04 2.67 0.34
N PRO A 215 -21.19 3.34 0.25
CA PRO A 215 -22.50 2.68 0.34
C PRO A 215 -22.86 1.94 -0.96
N GLY A 216 -23.46 0.76 -0.83
CA GLY A 216 -23.93 -0.06 -1.96
C GLY A 216 -22.82 -0.72 -2.76
N THR A 217 -23.15 -1.20 -3.97
CA THR A 217 -22.20 -1.77 -4.93
C THR A 217 -21.41 -0.66 -5.64
N ALA A 218 -20.67 0.12 -4.86
CA ALA A 218 -19.89 1.24 -5.35
C ALA A 218 -18.69 0.76 -6.17
N THR A 219 -18.31 1.53 -7.19
CA THR A 219 -17.09 1.29 -7.97
C THR A 219 -15.90 2.01 -7.36
N VAL A 220 -14.71 1.54 -7.73
CA VAL A 220 -13.44 2.06 -7.23
C VAL A 220 -12.59 2.51 -8.41
N THR A 221 -12.02 3.72 -8.30
CA THR A 221 -11.13 4.28 -9.31
C THR A 221 -9.66 3.98 -9.00
N THR A 222 -8.80 3.99 -10.01
CA THR A 222 -7.35 3.82 -9.83
C THR A 222 -6.75 4.86 -8.87
N GLY A 223 -7.21 6.12 -8.94
CA GLY A 223 -6.74 7.18 -8.05
C GLY A 223 -7.02 6.89 -6.57
N GLU A 224 -8.20 6.36 -6.25
CA GLU A 224 -8.56 6.00 -4.88
C GLU A 224 -7.78 4.78 -4.38
N ILE A 225 -7.50 3.81 -5.25
CA ILE A 225 -6.64 2.65 -4.90
C ILE A 225 -5.23 3.13 -4.58
N LEU A 226 -4.65 3.98 -5.44
CA LEU A 226 -3.33 4.54 -5.21
C LEU A 226 -3.27 5.34 -3.92
N GLU A 227 -4.26 6.21 -3.66
CA GLU A 227 -4.34 6.96 -2.41
C GLU A 227 -4.41 6.02 -1.20
N ALA A 228 -5.27 5.00 -1.24
CA ALA A 228 -5.35 4.01 -0.17
C ALA A 228 -4.00 3.30 0.04
N MET A 229 -3.34 2.88 -1.04
CA MET A 229 -2.02 2.25 -0.99
C MET A 229 -0.98 3.19 -0.36
N PHE A 230 -0.94 4.46 -0.75
CA PHE A 230 -0.03 5.45 -0.14
C PHE A 230 -0.34 5.72 1.34
N GLN A 231 -1.62 5.73 1.73
CA GLN A 231 -2.00 5.92 3.14
C GLN A 231 -1.66 4.70 4.03
N HIS A 232 -1.56 3.50 3.45
CA HIS A 232 -1.20 2.27 4.17
C HIS A 232 0.31 1.98 4.13
N HIS A 233 0.98 2.36 3.04
CA HIS A 233 2.43 2.38 2.95
C HIS A 233 2.93 3.69 3.55
N LYS A 234 3.02 3.77 4.89
CA LYS A 234 3.98 4.71 5.49
C LYS A 234 5.33 4.40 4.84
N PRO A 235 5.95 5.32 4.09
CA PRO A 235 7.10 4.99 3.27
C PRO A 235 8.16 4.32 4.15
N ARG A 236 8.66 3.17 3.70
CA ARG A 236 9.76 2.48 4.38
C ARG A 236 10.91 3.48 4.51
N ALA A 237 11.76 3.35 5.53
CA ALA A 237 12.82 4.33 5.77
C ALA A 237 13.67 4.64 4.52
N HIS A 238 13.89 3.67 3.63
CA HIS A 238 14.60 3.90 2.36
C HIS A 238 13.77 4.68 1.32
N GLU A 239 12.45 4.54 1.29
CA GLU A 239 11.56 5.22 0.33
C GLU A 239 11.41 6.71 0.64
N LYS A 240 11.63 7.10 1.91
CA LYS A 240 11.68 8.51 2.32
C LYS A 240 12.98 9.21 1.91
N ILE A 241 14.05 8.47 1.61
CA ILE A 241 15.32 9.06 1.20
C ILE A 241 15.23 9.34 -0.31
N LYS A 242 15.28 10.61 -0.68
CA LYS A 242 15.04 11.08 -2.04
C LYS A 242 16.19 11.95 -2.56
N THR A 243 16.45 11.83 -3.86
CA THR A 243 17.28 12.78 -4.60
C THR A 243 16.57 14.13 -4.76
N TRP A 244 17.31 15.17 -5.15
CA TRP A 244 16.70 16.49 -5.36
C TRP A 244 15.69 16.47 -6.50
N ASP A 245 15.95 15.72 -7.57
CA ASP A 245 15.06 15.66 -8.73
C ASP A 245 13.74 14.95 -8.40
N GLU A 246 13.79 13.86 -7.64
CA GLU A 246 12.58 13.23 -7.11
C GLU A 246 11.79 14.17 -6.20
N LEU A 247 12.48 14.89 -5.29
CA LEU A 247 11.81 15.84 -4.40
C LEU A 247 11.18 17.02 -5.15
N LYS A 248 11.80 17.52 -6.22
CA LYS A 248 11.21 18.58 -7.04
C LYS A 248 9.85 18.17 -7.57
N VAL A 249 9.73 16.95 -8.10
CA VAL A 249 8.45 16.43 -8.61
C VAL A 249 7.41 16.35 -7.48
N ILE A 250 7.78 15.74 -6.35
CA ILE A 250 6.89 15.58 -5.19
C ILE A 250 6.42 16.94 -4.66
N ILE A 251 7.33 17.90 -4.51
CA ILE A 251 7.03 19.25 -4.02
C ILE A 251 6.11 19.99 -4.99
N GLN A 252 6.39 19.90 -6.30
CA GLN A 252 5.56 20.54 -7.33
C GLN A 252 4.13 20.01 -7.31
N GLU A 253 3.93 18.69 -7.26
CA GLU A 253 2.60 18.08 -7.14
C GLU A 253 1.88 18.50 -5.86
N HIS A 254 2.62 18.62 -4.76
CA HIS A 254 2.07 19.04 -3.47
C HIS A 254 1.63 20.51 -3.49
N HIS A 255 2.43 21.39 -4.09
CA HIS A 255 2.10 22.80 -4.26
C HIS A 255 0.93 23.01 -5.24
N GLN A 256 0.81 22.20 -6.30
CA GLN A 256 -0.35 22.24 -7.21
C GLN A 256 -1.66 21.93 -6.51
N LYS A 257 -1.62 21.15 -5.43
CA LYS A 257 -2.77 20.86 -4.54
C LYS A 257 -2.99 21.93 -3.47
N ASN A 258 -2.31 23.07 -3.56
CA ASN A 258 -2.31 24.15 -2.57
C ASN A 258 -1.88 23.70 -1.15
N LYS A 259 -1.08 22.64 -1.04
CA LYS A 259 -0.56 22.15 0.24
C LYS A 259 0.84 22.68 0.50
N LYS A 260 1.19 22.86 1.78
CA LYS A 260 2.46 23.48 2.21
C LYS A 260 3.58 22.45 2.33
N THR A 261 4.81 22.92 2.16
CA THR A 261 6.03 22.13 2.42
C THR A 261 6.85 22.80 3.51
N VAL A 262 7.24 22.03 4.52
CA VAL A 262 8.09 22.43 5.63
C VAL A 262 9.47 21.83 5.41
N PHE A 263 10.51 22.63 5.63
CA PHE A 263 11.89 22.23 5.41
C PHE A 263 12.75 22.58 6.61
N THR A 264 13.62 21.66 7.00
CA THR A 264 14.73 21.94 7.92
C THR A 264 16.00 21.29 7.40
N ASN A 265 17.14 21.76 7.88
CA ASN A 265 18.42 21.15 7.56
C ASN A 265 19.35 21.14 8.77
N GLY A 266 20.23 20.16 8.83
CA GLY A 266 21.21 20.04 9.89
C GLY A 266 22.06 18.78 9.81
N TYR A 267 22.96 18.65 10.79
CA TYR A 267 23.87 17.52 10.89
C TYR A 267 23.18 16.25 11.36
N PHE A 268 22.32 16.36 12.38
CA PHE A 268 21.61 15.26 13.05
C PHE A 268 22.49 14.03 13.29
N ASP A 269 23.69 14.27 13.84
CA ASP A 269 24.72 13.25 14.00
C ASP A 269 24.31 12.20 15.05
N ILE A 270 24.04 12.63 16.28
CA ILE A 270 23.41 11.77 17.29
C ILE A 270 22.10 12.41 17.73
N ILE A 271 21.02 11.67 17.55
CA ILE A 271 19.67 12.12 17.84
C ILE A 271 19.35 11.84 19.31
N HIS A 272 18.75 12.82 19.97
CA HIS A 272 18.24 12.72 21.33
C HIS A 272 16.84 13.34 21.39
N SER A 273 16.19 13.25 22.55
CA SER A 273 14.82 13.73 22.76
C SER A 273 14.57 15.17 22.32
N GLY A 274 15.56 16.07 22.45
CA GLY A 274 15.45 17.46 22.00
C GLY A 274 15.29 17.59 20.48
N HIS A 275 16.04 16.80 19.70
CA HIS A 275 15.86 16.74 18.24
C HIS A 275 14.49 16.19 17.86
N ILE A 276 14.03 15.12 18.55
CA ILE A 276 12.71 14.53 18.27
C ILE A 276 11.59 15.55 18.50
N GLN A 277 11.62 16.24 19.64
CA GLN A 277 10.63 17.27 19.96
C GLN A 277 10.68 18.42 18.94
N PHE A 278 11.87 18.90 18.58
CA PHE A 278 12.03 19.92 17.55
C PHE A 278 11.41 19.49 16.21
N LEU A 279 11.71 18.29 15.73
CA LEU A 279 11.21 17.78 14.45
C LEU A 279 9.67 17.62 14.47
N GLN A 280 9.11 17.16 15.59
CA GLN A 280 7.66 17.07 15.77
C GLN A 280 6.98 18.43 15.75
N GLU A 281 7.54 19.43 16.45
CA GLU A 281 7.02 20.80 16.40
C GLU A 281 7.20 21.43 15.02
N ALA A 282 8.32 21.16 14.33
CA ALA A 282 8.58 21.66 12.99
C ALA A 282 7.49 21.22 11.99
N LYS A 283 7.15 19.92 11.99
CA LYS A 283 6.07 19.39 11.16
C LYS A 283 4.74 20.12 11.38
N LYS A 284 4.37 20.40 12.64
CA LYS A 284 3.10 21.05 13.00
C LYS A 284 2.94 22.45 12.41
N VAL A 285 4.03 23.18 12.22
CA VAL A 285 4.03 24.54 11.64
C VAL A 285 3.38 24.58 10.25
N GLY A 286 3.46 23.50 9.48
CA GLY A 286 2.87 23.41 8.15
C GLY A 286 1.37 23.11 8.11
N GLY A 287 0.79 22.61 9.22
CA GLY A 287 -0.56 22.04 9.26
C GLY A 287 -0.59 20.52 9.00
N GLU A 288 -1.77 19.91 9.15
CA GLU A 288 -1.97 18.45 9.09
C GLU A 288 -1.56 17.84 7.74
N ASP A 289 -1.79 18.60 6.66
CA ASP A 289 -1.58 18.16 5.27
C ASP A 289 -0.19 18.46 4.69
N ALA A 290 0.69 19.14 5.44
CA ALA A 290 1.96 19.61 4.90
C ALA A 290 3.00 18.50 4.81
N LEU A 291 3.86 18.49 3.79
CA LEU A 291 5.05 17.61 3.77
C LEU A 291 6.20 18.22 4.57
N PHE A 292 6.91 17.39 5.35
CA PHE A 292 8.10 17.78 6.10
C PHE A 292 9.35 17.09 5.55
N ILE A 293 10.28 17.92 5.09
CA ILE A 293 11.52 17.52 4.42
C ILE A 293 12.70 17.88 5.32
N VAL A 294 13.57 16.91 5.59
CA VAL A 294 14.81 17.08 6.34
C VAL A 294 16.00 16.91 5.40
N ALA A 295 16.79 17.97 5.22
CA ALA A 295 18.04 17.90 4.47
C ALA A 295 19.23 17.68 5.40
N LEU A 296 19.99 16.61 5.16
CA LEU A 296 21.17 16.22 5.92
C LEU A 296 22.45 16.67 5.22
N ASN A 297 23.37 17.20 6.02
CA ASN A 297 24.74 17.42 5.55
C ASN A 297 25.42 16.08 5.22
N THR A 298 26.14 16.01 4.10
CA THR A 298 27.04 14.88 3.76
C THR A 298 28.19 14.73 4.74
N ASP A 299 28.83 13.56 4.77
CA ASP A 299 29.98 13.31 5.65
C ASP A 299 31.15 14.27 5.37
N ARG A 300 31.36 14.63 4.10
CA ARG A 300 32.35 15.63 3.68
C ARG A 300 32.06 16.99 4.33
N SER A 301 30.84 17.51 4.15
CA SER A 301 30.46 18.84 4.65
C SER A 301 30.44 18.91 6.18
N VAL A 302 30.08 17.82 6.87
CA VAL A 302 30.18 17.76 8.34
C VAL A 302 31.63 17.82 8.79
N LYS A 303 32.51 17.04 8.16
CA LYS A 303 33.94 17.00 8.51
C LYS A 303 34.62 18.35 8.27
N GLU A 304 34.26 19.04 7.20
CA GLU A 304 34.79 20.37 6.88
C GLU A 304 34.32 21.43 7.90
N ASN A 305 33.04 21.40 8.31
CA ASN A 305 32.50 22.36 9.28
C ASN A 305 32.89 22.07 10.74
N LYS A 306 32.96 20.80 11.14
CA LYS A 306 33.17 20.39 12.55
C LYS A 306 34.56 19.83 12.84
N GLY A 307 35.38 19.66 11.82
CA GLY A 307 36.73 19.14 11.93
C GLY A 307 36.83 17.61 12.07
N PRO A 308 38.07 17.10 12.20
CA PRO A 308 38.37 15.66 12.23
C PRO A 308 37.61 14.90 13.32
N GLY A 309 37.16 13.68 13.03
CA GLY A 309 36.37 12.86 13.95
C GLY A 309 34.87 13.20 14.00
N ASN A 310 34.37 13.91 12.97
CA ASN A 310 32.95 14.09 12.71
C ASN A 310 32.65 13.78 11.22
N PRO A 311 31.43 13.33 10.89
CA PRO A 311 30.39 12.90 11.82
C PRO A 311 30.76 11.59 12.54
N ILE A 312 30.04 11.26 13.61
CA ILE A 312 30.17 9.96 14.30
C ILE A 312 29.42 8.88 13.52
N LEU A 313 28.23 9.20 13.02
CA LEU A 313 27.44 8.33 12.16
C LEU A 313 27.61 8.71 10.69
N SER A 314 27.69 7.70 9.81
CA SER A 314 27.72 7.91 8.36
C SER A 314 26.46 8.65 7.90
N GLN A 315 26.53 9.37 6.78
CA GLN A 315 25.38 10.08 6.21
C GLN A 315 24.21 9.13 5.94
N ASP A 316 24.49 7.90 5.51
CA ASP A 316 23.47 6.89 5.22
C ASP A 316 22.78 6.42 6.49
N ASP A 317 23.52 6.24 7.59
CA ASP A 317 22.93 5.84 8.86
C ASP A 317 22.11 6.98 9.48
N ARG A 318 22.61 8.22 9.41
CA ARG A 318 21.85 9.41 9.83
C ARG A 318 20.54 9.53 9.05
N ALA A 319 20.57 9.27 7.74
CA ALA A 319 19.38 9.30 6.90
C ALA A 319 18.38 8.19 7.23
N LYS A 320 18.84 6.95 7.49
CA LYS A 320 17.98 5.86 7.92
C LYS A 320 17.28 6.18 9.24
N VAL A 321 17.99 6.74 10.22
CA VAL A 321 17.37 7.10 11.51
C VAL A 321 16.38 8.25 11.33
N MET A 322 16.72 9.29 10.57
CA MET A 322 15.78 10.37 10.24
C MET A 322 14.52 9.86 9.55
N ALA A 323 14.67 8.99 8.56
CA ALA A 323 13.55 8.44 7.81
C ALA A 323 12.67 7.50 8.65
N ALA A 324 13.22 6.87 9.70
CA ALA A 324 12.44 6.08 10.64
C ALA A 324 11.50 6.94 11.52
N LEU A 325 11.75 8.25 11.65
CA LEU A 325 10.91 9.13 12.44
C LEU A 325 9.56 9.36 11.77
N GLU A 326 8.48 9.19 12.54
CA GLU A 326 7.11 9.32 12.03
C GLU A 326 6.80 10.72 11.51
N CYS A 327 7.34 11.77 12.16
CA CYS A 327 7.08 13.16 11.76
C CYS A 327 7.77 13.58 10.46
N VAL A 328 8.77 12.82 9.99
CA VAL A 328 9.58 13.14 8.80
C VAL A 328 9.00 12.42 7.59
N ASP A 329 8.61 13.16 6.55
CA ASP A 329 8.08 12.56 5.31
C ASP A 329 9.20 12.22 4.32
N TYR A 330 10.17 13.11 4.16
CA TYR A 330 11.30 12.90 3.27
C TYR A 330 12.63 13.35 3.85
N VAL A 331 13.68 12.64 3.47
CA VAL A 331 15.07 12.93 3.79
C VAL A 331 15.86 13.11 2.50
N THR A 332 16.74 14.10 2.46
CA THR A 332 17.67 14.27 1.33
C THR A 332 19.02 14.75 1.82
N PHE A 333 20.01 14.78 0.95
CA PHE A 333 21.36 15.23 1.28
C PHE A 333 21.70 16.55 0.60
N PHE A 334 22.57 17.33 1.22
CA PHE A 334 23.25 18.46 0.57
C PHE A 334 24.70 18.51 1.03
N ASP A 335 25.58 18.88 0.12
CA ASP A 335 27.03 18.71 0.25
C ASP A 335 27.76 20.05 0.43
N GLU A 336 27.04 21.15 0.23
CA GLU A 336 27.51 22.51 0.43
C GLU A 336 27.54 22.88 1.92
N LEU A 337 28.42 23.82 2.28
CA LEU A 337 28.51 24.35 3.65
C LEU A 337 27.27 25.18 4.06
N SER A 338 26.47 25.60 3.09
CA SER A 338 25.26 26.41 3.27
C SER A 338 24.08 25.80 2.50
N PRO A 339 22.87 25.79 3.09
CA PRO A 339 21.68 25.23 2.44
C PRO A 339 21.09 26.12 1.32
N ILE A 340 21.74 27.23 0.95
CA ILE A 340 21.21 28.19 -0.03
C ILE A 340 20.84 27.55 -1.36
N ARG A 341 21.69 26.65 -1.88
CA ARG A 341 21.44 26.03 -3.20
C ARG A 341 20.23 25.11 -3.16
N ILE A 342 20.15 24.20 -2.17
CA ILE A 342 19.02 23.29 -2.05
C ILE A 342 17.70 24.05 -1.82
N LEU A 343 17.72 25.17 -1.09
CA LEU A 343 16.55 26.03 -0.91
C LEU A 343 16.10 26.67 -2.23
N LYS A 344 17.03 27.12 -3.08
CA LYS A 344 16.71 27.66 -4.42
C LYS A 344 16.11 26.62 -5.37
N GLU A 345 16.57 25.37 -5.26
CA GLU A 345 16.13 24.25 -6.09
C GLU A 345 14.77 23.69 -5.65
N LEU A 346 14.58 23.46 -4.35
CA LEU A 346 13.37 22.84 -3.81
C LEU A 346 12.26 23.85 -3.48
N LYS A 347 12.60 25.11 -3.23
CA LYS A 347 11.67 26.22 -2.90
C LYS A 347 10.59 25.84 -1.88
N PRO A 348 10.95 25.33 -0.69
CA PRO A 348 9.97 24.94 0.33
C PRO A 348 9.16 26.14 0.84
N SER A 349 7.89 25.91 1.17
CA SER A 349 6.96 26.95 1.63
C SER A 349 7.37 27.54 2.98
N ILE A 350 7.95 26.74 3.87
CA ILE A 350 8.34 27.13 5.22
C ILE A 350 9.74 26.57 5.54
N LEU A 351 10.68 27.43 5.91
CA LEU A 351 11.97 27.06 6.49
C LEU A 351 11.89 27.10 8.02
N VAL A 352 12.21 25.99 8.68
CA VAL A 352 12.21 25.89 10.15
C VAL A 352 13.63 25.70 10.69
N LYS A 353 13.97 26.52 11.69
CA LYS A 353 15.22 26.42 12.44
C LYS A 353 14.95 26.23 13.93
N GLY A 354 15.68 25.31 14.56
CA GLY A 354 15.61 25.06 15.99
C GLY A 354 16.65 25.89 16.73
N GLY A 355 16.27 26.58 17.79
CA GLY A 355 17.21 27.30 18.67
C GLY A 355 16.74 28.70 19.01
N ASN A 356 17.62 29.47 19.66
CA ASN A 356 17.38 30.88 19.99
C ASN A 356 18.04 31.79 18.95
N PHE A 357 17.90 31.43 17.68
CA PHE A 357 18.43 32.24 16.59
C PHE A 357 17.59 33.51 16.45
N ASP A 358 18.27 34.64 16.23
CA ASP A 358 17.60 35.84 15.73
C ASP A 358 17.00 35.53 14.35
N PRO A 359 15.66 35.63 14.19
CA PRO A 359 15.00 35.41 12.91
C PRO A 359 15.55 36.29 11.78
N GLU A 360 16.21 37.41 12.07
CA GLU A 360 16.85 38.27 11.06
C GLU A 360 18.15 37.68 10.48
N HIS A 361 18.82 36.77 11.19
CA HIS A 361 20.14 36.26 10.81
C HIS A 361 20.14 34.77 10.38
N ILE A 362 18.98 34.25 9.99
CA ILE A 362 18.86 32.85 9.55
C ILE A 362 19.40 32.66 8.14
N VAL A 363 20.42 31.82 8.02
CA VAL A 363 20.97 31.40 6.72
C VAL A 363 19.87 30.77 5.87
N GLY A 364 19.58 31.42 4.73
CA GLY A 364 18.52 31.02 3.80
C GLY A 364 17.25 31.86 3.87
N LYS A 365 17.12 32.80 4.83
CA LYS A 365 15.95 33.69 4.93
C LYS A 365 15.67 34.44 3.63
N ASP A 366 16.64 35.17 3.11
CA ASP A 366 16.48 35.98 1.89
C ASP A 366 16.07 35.14 0.68
N VAL A 367 16.57 33.89 0.62
CA VAL A 367 16.20 32.95 -0.44
C VAL A 367 14.75 32.56 -0.29
N VAL A 368 14.32 32.17 0.91
CA VAL A 368 12.95 31.70 1.17
C VAL A 368 11.93 32.82 0.96
N THR A 369 12.22 34.02 1.43
CA THR A 369 11.34 35.18 1.28
C THR A 369 11.25 35.64 -0.17
N SER A 370 12.30 35.46 -0.99
CA SER A 370 12.30 35.85 -2.42
C SER A 370 11.19 35.18 -3.25
N TYR A 371 10.74 33.98 -2.83
CA TYR A 371 9.64 33.26 -3.45
C TYR A 371 8.39 33.17 -2.56
N ARG A 372 8.25 34.10 -1.60
CA ARG A 372 7.11 34.21 -0.65
C ARG A 372 6.97 33.07 0.35
N GLY A 373 8.05 32.33 0.62
CA GLY A 373 8.09 31.38 1.72
C GLY A 373 8.22 32.06 3.08
N GLU A 374 7.93 31.31 4.14
CA GLU A 374 8.03 31.77 5.53
C GLU A 374 9.26 31.19 6.22
N VAL A 375 9.82 31.92 7.20
CA VAL A 375 10.85 31.39 8.10
C VAL A 375 10.29 31.36 9.52
N LYS A 376 10.46 30.22 10.21
CA LYS A 376 9.98 30.00 11.57
C LYS A 376 11.09 29.48 12.46
N VAL A 377 11.15 29.99 13.67
CA VAL A 377 12.08 29.54 14.71
C VAL A 377 11.31 28.79 15.77
N ILE A 378 11.78 27.59 16.11
CA ILE A 378 11.21 26.78 17.18
C ILE A 378 12.20 26.80 18.34
N PRO A 379 11.79 27.29 19.53
CA PRO A 379 12.64 27.25 20.72
C PRO A 379 13.06 25.82 21.03
N LEU A 380 14.35 25.61 21.32
CA LEU A 380 14.82 24.31 21.78
C LEU A 380 14.42 24.11 23.23
N VAL A 381 13.74 23.00 23.51
CA VAL A 381 13.53 22.55 24.89
C VAL A 381 14.82 21.91 25.37
N GLN A 382 15.41 22.45 26.44
CA GLN A 382 16.61 21.87 27.06
C GLN A 382 16.29 20.45 27.55
N SER A 383 16.92 19.45 26.92
CA SER A 383 16.82 18.06 27.37
C SER A 383 18.08 17.68 28.13
N GLN A 384 17.94 17.27 29.40
CA GLN A 384 19.07 16.87 30.26
C GLN A 384 19.88 15.71 29.66
N SER A 385 19.26 14.90 28.80
CA SER A 385 19.88 13.80 28.06
C SER A 385 20.82 14.30 26.94
N GLY A 386 20.49 15.41 26.26
CA GLY A 386 21.32 15.99 25.20
C GLY A 386 22.66 16.50 25.75
N GLU A 387 22.62 17.29 26.83
CA GLU A 387 23.83 17.82 27.47
C GLU A 387 24.75 16.72 28.02
N ARG A 388 24.17 15.64 28.57
CA ARG A 388 24.95 14.48 29.05
C ARG A 388 25.64 13.75 27.91
N LEU A 389 24.95 13.56 26.79
CA LEU A 389 25.51 12.88 25.62
C LEU A 389 26.65 13.69 24.99
N GLU A 390 26.46 14.99 24.82
CA GLU A 390 27.49 15.89 24.30
C GLU A 390 28.72 15.92 25.20
N LYS A 391 28.54 16.01 26.52
CA LYS A 391 29.64 15.90 27.50
C LYS A 391 30.37 14.56 27.41
N MET A 392 29.64 13.45 27.25
CA MET A 392 30.24 12.11 27.17
C MET A 392 31.07 11.93 25.89
N ILE A 393 30.55 12.41 24.75
CA ILE A 393 31.28 12.43 23.47
C ILE A 393 32.52 13.33 23.57
N HIS A 394 32.39 14.50 24.19
CA HIS A 394 33.51 15.42 24.38
C HIS A 394 34.62 14.78 25.23
N ILE A 395 34.24 14.12 26.34
CA ILE A 395 35.18 13.39 27.21
C ILE A 395 35.87 12.26 26.43
N GLN A 396 35.12 11.44 25.67
CA GLN A 396 35.73 10.37 24.86
C GLN A 396 36.70 10.91 23.80
N LYS A 397 36.36 12.00 23.10
CA LYS A 397 37.25 12.65 22.12
C LYS A 397 38.51 13.21 22.78
N MET A 398 38.40 13.81 23.97
CA MET A 398 39.57 14.26 24.74
C MET A 398 40.47 13.10 25.19
N THR A 399 39.90 11.98 25.62
CA THR A 399 40.66 10.79 26.01
C THR A 399 41.43 10.23 24.83
N ILE A 400 40.80 10.07 23.65
CA ILE A 400 41.46 9.58 22.42
C ILE A 400 42.59 10.52 21.96
N THR A 401 42.41 11.83 22.13
CA THR A 401 43.45 12.82 21.76
C THR A 401 44.62 12.80 22.74
N LYS A 402 44.38 12.59 24.05
CA LYS A 402 45.45 12.44 25.05
C LYS A 402 46.26 11.16 24.87
N THR A 403 45.64 10.03 24.51
CA THR A 403 46.37 8.79 24.25
C THR A 403 47.32 8.91 23.04
N ARG A 404 46.97 9.72 22.03
CA ARG A 404 47.86 10.02 20.89
C ARG A 404 49.01 10.98 21.18
N ILE A 405 48.94 11.77 22.26
CA ILE A 405 50.04 12.68 22.66
C ILE A 405 51.03 11.97 23.61
N LEU A 406 50.58 10.90 24.29
CA LEU A 406 51.40 10.14 25.23
C LEU A 406 52.08 8.89 24.62
N ASP A 407 51.76 8.52 23.39
CA ASP A 407 52.54 7.56 22.59
C ASP A 407 53.02 8.20 21.27
N PRO A 408 54.24 8.79 21.25
CA PRO A 408 54.96 9.08 20.04
C PRO A 408 55.95 7.94 19.76
N THR A 409 55.46 6.79 19.28
CA THR A 409 56.31 5.74 18.68
C THR A 409 55.58 5.07 17.53
#